data_AF-A0A497PU14-F1
#
_entry.id   AF-A0A497PU14-F1
#
_cell.length_a   1.000
_cell.length_b   1.000
_cell.length_c   1.000
_cell.angle_alpha   90.00
_cell.angle_beta   90.00
_cell.angle_gamma   90.00
#
_symmetry.space_group_name_H-M   'P 1'
#
loop_
_entity.id
_entity.type
_entity.pdbx_description
1 polymer ?
#
loop_
_entity_poly.entity_id
_entity_poly.type
_entity_poly.pdbx_seq_one_letter_code
_entity_poly.pdbx_strand_id
1 'polypeptide(L)'
;YALSIDLSTGNTLIDLNEYCRFRDIIVSLDTGNAEIDMSGSSMLAENATMAVSVTTGNIDMTLAAPPATGIKFTGLVAVGSVDIVTTTWNKVSDCIAQTDNYGTATLTLDATATVNTGSVNAYLK
;
A
#
# COMPACT_ATOMS: atom_id res chain seq x y z
N TYR A 1 -1.45 11.34 -11.54
CA TYR A 1 -2.93 11.24 -11.54
C TYR A 1 -3.37 10.69 -10.20
N ALA A 2 -4.50 11.16 -9.68
CA ALA A 2 -5.05 10.67 -8.41
C ALA A 2 -6.24 9.74 -8.68
N LEU A 3 -6.33 8.66 -7.93
CA LEU A 3 -7.46 7.74 -7.89
C LEU A 3 -8.10 7.81 -6.50
N SER A 4 -9.42 7.94 -6.45
CA SER A 4 -10.19 7.86 -5.21
C SER A 4 -11.37 6.91 -5.40
N ILE A 5 -11.51 5.95 -4.50
CA ILE A 5 -12.60 4.97 -4.46
C ILE A 5 -13.22 5.02 -3.07
N ASP A 6 -14.55 5.15 -3.03
CA ASP A 6 -15.35 5.14 -1.81
C ASP A 6 -16.55 4.21 -2.00
N LEU A 7 -16.61 3.14 -1.21
CA LEU A 7 -17.61 2.08 -1.33
C LEU A 7 -18.11 1.63 0.05
N SER A 8 -19.42 1.65 0.26
CA SER A 8 -19.97 1.10 1.52
C SER A 8 -19.81 -0.42 1.61
N THR A 9 -19.99 -1.16 0.51
CA THR A 9 -19.79 -2.62 0.52
C THR A 9 -19.30 -3.11 -0.81
N GLY A 10 -18.27 -3.95 -0.80
CA GLY A 10 -17.76 -4.59 -2.00
C GLY A 10 -16.31 -4.99 -1.89
N ASN A 11 -15.77 -5.50 -2.99
CA ASN A 11 -14.34 -5.77 -3.10
C ASN A 11 -13.73 -4.78 -4.10
N THR A 12 -12.55 -4.28 -3.79
CA THR A 12 -11.77 -3.41 -4.67
C THR A 12 -10.49 -4.13 -5.05
N LEU A 13 -10.22 -4.22 -6.35
CA LEU A 13 -8.93 -4.65 -6.88
C LEU A 13 -8.33 -3.50 -7.67
N ILE A 14 -7.12 -3.09 -7.31
CA ILE A 14 -6.34 -2.09 -8.05
C ILE A 14 -5.04 -2.75 -8.51
N ASP A 15 -4.84 -2.76 -9.81
CA ASP A 15 -3.64 -3.29 -10.43
C ASP A 15 -2.83 -2.16 -11.09
N LEU A 16 -1.70 -1.83 -10.48
CA LEU A 16 -0.73 -0.84 -10.96
C LEU A 16 0.37 -1.55 -11.76
N ASN A 17 -0.05 -2.00 -12.92
CA ASN A 17 0.77 -2.70 -13.91
C ASN A 17 1.91 -1.86 -14.48
N GLU A 18 2.69 -2.49 -15.36
CA GLU A 18 3.82 -1.89 -16.09
C GLU A 18 3.43 -0.52 -16.69
N TYR A 19 4.30 0.47 -16.49
CA TYR A 19 4.13 1.84 -17.01
C TYR A 19 2.93 2.62 -16.43
N CYS A 20 2.21 2.08 -15.45
CA CYS A 20 1.20 2.84 -14.73
C CYS A 20 1.86 4.02 -14.00
N ARG A 21 1.44 5.24 -14.33
CA ARG A 21 1.95 6.47 -13.71
C ARG A 21 0.91 7.09 -12.78
N PHE A 22 1.16 7.08 -11.48
CA PHE A 22 0.21 7.55 -10.47
C PHE A 22 0.82 8.58 -9.51
N ARG A 23 -0.04 9.29 -8.78
CA ARG A 23 0.34 10.23 -7.72
C ARG A 23 -0.27 9.80 -6.40
N ASP A 24 -1.60 9.85 -6.30
CA ASP A 24 -2.29 9.49 -5.06
C ASP A 24 -3.28 8.38 -5.34
N ILE A 25 -3.38 7.44 -4.39
CA ILE A 25 -4.39 6.38 -4.41
C ILE A 25 -5.05 6.39 -3.05
N ILE A 26 -6.35 6.67 -3.03
CA ILE A 26 -7.15 6.70 -1.81
C ILE A 26 -8.30 5.70 -1.98
N VAL A 27 -8.40 4.74 -1.09
CA VAL A 27 -9.43 3.70 -1.11
C VAL A 27 -10.08 3.64 0.27
N SER A 28 -11.40 3.80 0.31
CA SER A 28 -12.19 3.70 1.54
C SER A 28 -13.31 2.68 1.35
N LEU A 29 -13.37 1.67 2.23
CA LEU A 29 -14.49 0.73 2.29
C LEU A 29 -15.05 0.60 3.71
N ASP A 30 -16.37 0.55 3.85
CA ASP A 30 -16.97 0.19 5.14
C ASP A 30 -16.90 -1.33 5.35
N THR A 31 -17.28 -2.13 4.35
CA THR A 31 -17.24 -3.60 4.46
C THR A 31 -16.76 -4.26 3.18
N GLY A 32 -15.81 -5.18 3.31
CA GLY A 32 -15.29 -6.01 2.23
C GLY A 32 -13.77 -5.95 2.15
N ASN A 33 -13.20 -6.31 1.00
CA ASN A 33 -11.75 -6.44 0.86
C ASN A 33 -11.17 -5.45 -0.14
N ALA A 34 -9.96 -4.98 0.13
CA ALA A 34 -9.15 -4.22 -0.83
C ALA A 34 -7.88 -5.00 -1.16
N GLU A 35 -7.65 -5.22 -2.45
CA GLU A 35 -6.44 -5.83 -2.99
C GLU A 35 -5.73 -4.80 -3.86
N ILE A 36 -4.44 -4.57 -3.59
CA ILE A 36 -3.59 -3.69 -4.39
C ILE A 36 -2.35 -4.46 -4.81
N ASP A 37 -2.12 -4.57 -6.12
CA ASP A 37 -0.87 -5.04 -6.70
C ASP A 37 -0.17 -3.87 -7.39
N MET A 38 1.08 -3.62 -7.00
CA MET A 38 1.95 -2.63 -7.62
C MET A 38 3.18 -3.30 -8.18
N SER A 39 3.33 -3.20 -9.50
CA SER A 39 4.50 -3.72 -10.20
C SER A 39 5.73 -2.82 -9.96
N GLY A 40 6.92 -3.43 -10.00
CA GLY A 40 8.19 -2.71 -9.92
C GLY A 40 8.52 -1.91 -11.18
N SER A 41 7.63 -1.95 -12.18
CA SER A 41 7.72 -1.16 -13.41
C SER A 41 6.65 -0.06 -13.47
N SER A 42 5.89 0.12 -12.39
CA SER A 42 5.06 1.31 -12.19
C SER A 42 5.93 2.55 -11.98
N MET A 43 5.33 3.74 -12.08
CA MET A 43 6.05 5.00 -11.99
C MET A 43 5.30 5.98 -11.10
N LEU A 44 6.02 6.62 -10.18
CA LEU A 44 5.49 7.78 -9.48
C LEU A 44 5.55 9.01 -10.38
N ALA A 45 4.47 9.79 -10.41
CA ALA A 45 4.44 11.06 -11.11
C ALA A 45 5.23 12.15 -10.36
N GLU A 46 5.16 12.09 -9.04
CA GLU A 46 5.79 12.95 -8.03
C GLU A 46 5.75 12.19 -6.69
N ASN A 47 6.15 12.82 -5.58
CA ASN A 47 5.95 12.23 -4.26
C ASN A 47 4.47 11.88 -4.05
N ALA A 48 4.23 10.69 -3.54
CA ALA A 48 2.96 10.01 -3.67
C ALA A 48 2.45 9.51 -2.30
N THR A 49 1.14 9.42 -2.16
CA THR A 49 0.50 8.75 -1.02
C THR A 49 -0.46 7.69 -1.50
N MET A 50 -0.39 6.51 -0.89
CA MET A 50 -1.36 5.43 -1.06
C MET A 50 -2.00 5.17 0.29
N ALA A 51 -3.28 5.47 0.44
CA ALA A 51 -4.03 5.29 1.68
C ALA A 51 -5.22 4.36 1.41
N VAL A 52 -5.21 3.20 2.06
CA VAL A 52 -6.27 2.20 1.97
C VAL A 52 -6.87 2.03 3.35
N SER A 53 -8.17 2.25 3.49
CA SER A 53 -8.91 2.08 4.74
C SER A 53 -10.10 1.16 4.57
N VAL A 54 -10.23 0.17 5.43
CA VAL A 54 -11.37 -0.75 5.49
C VAL A 54 -11.92 -0.81 6.91
N THR A 55 -13.21 -0.55 7.12
CA THR A 55 -13.78 -0.65 8.47
C THR A 55 -13.93 -2.12 8.90
N THR A 56 -14.48 -2.99 8.06
CA THR A 56 -14.60 -4.43 8.35
C THR A 56 -14.23 -5.27 7.14
N GLY A 57 -13.18 -6.07 7.25
CA GLY A 57 -12.67 -6.93 6.18
C GLY A 57 -11.15 -6.90 6.11
N ASN A 58 -10.56 -7.15 4.93
CA ASN A 58 -9.12 -7.31 4.81
C ASN A 58 -8.52 -6.36 3.77
N ILE A 59 -7.25 -6.05 3.97
CA ILE A 59 -6.42 -5.37 2.99
C ILE A 59 -5.25 -6.28 2.63
N ASP A 60 -5.13 -6.64 1.36
CA ASP A 60 -4.01 -7.39 0.81
C ASP A 60 -3.21 -6.49 -0.13
N MET A 61 -1.92 -6.32 0.13
CA MET A 61 -1.06 -5.45 -0.68
C MET A 61 0.21 -6.17 -1.13
N THR A 62 0.43 -6.21 -2.43
CA THR A 62 1.70 -6.62 -3.03
C THR A 62 2.36 -5.39 -3.60
N LEU A 63 3.48 -4.95 -3.01
CA LEU A 63 4.19 -3.75 -3.43
C LEU A 63 5.59 -4.11 -3.90
N ALA A 64 5.84 -3.97 -5.19
CA ALA A 64 7.18 -3.99 -5.75
C ALA A 64 7.70 -2.57 -5.94
N ALA A 65 8.82 -2.24 -5.33
CA ALA A 65 9.38 -0.89 -5.42
C ALA A 65 9.91 -0.60 -6.84
N PRO A 66 9.47 0.49 -7.50
CA PRO A 66 10.08 0.92 -8.75
C PRO A 66 11.55 1.34 -8.55
N PRO A 67 12.41 1.22 -9.58
CA PRO A 67 13.79 1.62 -9.51
C PRO A 67 13.96 3.04 -8.96
N ALA A 68 14.91 3.20 -8.03
CA ALA A 68 15.26 4.48 -7.39
C ALA A 68 14.10 5.20 -6.65
N THR A 69 12.98 4.53 -6.40
CA THR A 69 11.88 5.05 -5.58
C THR A 69 12.06 4.65 -4.13
N GLY A 70 11.86 5.59 -3.22
CA GLY A 70 11.82 5.35 -1.79
C GLY A 70 10.41 4.98 -1.37
N ILE A 71 10.18 3.85 -0.70
CA ILE A 71 8.83 3.49 -0.25
C ILE A 71 8.83 3.16 1.23
N LYS A 72 7.81 3.66 1.93
CA LYS A 72 7.49 3.26 3.29
C LYS A 72 6.07 2.70 3.31
N PHE A 73 5.94 1.51 3.87
CA PHE A 73 4.67 0.87 4.16
C PHE A 73 4.38 0.93 5.66
N THR A 74 3.14 1.25 6.01
CA THR A 74 2.61 1.22 7.38
C THR A 74 1.27 0.49 7.41
N GLY A 75 1.19 -0.61 8.16
CA GLY A 75 -0.05 -1.34 8.43
C GLY A 75 -0.61 -0.98 9.81
N LEU A 76 -1.90 -0.71 9.91
CA LEU A 76 -2.60 -0.36 11.15
C LEU A 76 -3.86 -1.20 11.29
N VAL A 77 -4.01 -1.89 12.41
CA VAL A 77 -5.22 -2.68 12.72
C VAL A 77 -5.68 -2.38 14.14
N ALA A 78 -6.95 -2.05 14.33
CA ALA A 78 -7.50 -1.85 15.67
C ALA A 78 -7.86 -3.20 16.34
N VAL A 79 -8.53 -4.10 15.62
CA VAL A 79 -8.84 -5.46 16.06
C VAL A 79 -8.51 -6.46 14.96
N GLY A 80 -7.48 -7.29 15.21
CA GLY A 80 -6.99 -8.31 14.29
C GLY A 80 -5.47 -8.31 14.17
N SER A 81 -4.92 -8.47 12.96
CA SER A 81 -3.48 -8.62 12.75
C SER A 81 -2.95 -7.87 11.53
N VAL A 82 -1.70 -7.41 11.65
CA VAL A 82 -0.86 -6.96 10.53
C VAL A 82 0.18 -8.05 10.29
N ASP A 83 0.26 -8.57 9.06
CA ASP A 83 1.34 -9.43 8.60
C ASP A 83 2.12 -8.73 7.48
N ILE A 84 3.44 -8.63 7.66
CA ILE A 84 4.34 -8.01 6.68
C ILE A 84 5.45 -8.99 6.36
N VAL A 85 5.47 -9.42 5.10
CA VAL A 85 6.51 -10.26 4.54
C VAL A 85 7.36 -9.42 3.58
N THR A 86 8.63 -9.26 3.92
CA THR A 86 9.59 -8.48 3.11
C THR A 86 10.62 -9.40 2.46
N THR A 87 10.91 -9.21 1.17
CA THR A 87 12.05 -9.88 0.51
C THR A 87 13.23 -8.96 0.30
N THR A 88 12.97 -7.68 -0.04
CA THR A 88 14.01 -6.68 -0.37
C THR A 88 13.93 -5.43 0.50
N TRP A 89 12.85 -5.23 1.24
CA TRP A 89 12.65 -4.06 2.10
C TRP A 89 13.15 -4.34 3.51
N ASN A 90 13.54 -3.28 4.22
CA ASN A 90 13.86 -3.36 5.64
C ASN A 90 12.59 -3.32 6.47
N LYS A 91 12.37 -4.34 7.28
CA LYS A 91 11.36 -4.32 8.34
C LYS A 91 11.85 -3.42 9.49
N VAL A 92 11.15 -2.30 9.71
CA VAL A 92 11.47 -1.31 10.76
C VAL A 92 10.80 -1.69 12.08
N SER A 93 9.58 -2.23 12.00
CA SER A 93 8.83 -2.80 13.13
C SER A 93 7.83 -3.83 12.61
N ASP A 94 7.02 -4.43 13.47
CA ASP A 94 5.98 -5.37 13.04
C ASP A 94 4.91 -4.78 12.13
N CYS A 95 4.76 -3.46 12.15
CA CYS A 95 3.75 -2.74 11.37
C CYS A 95 4.34 -1.80 10.32
N ILE A 96 5.68 -1.73 10.19
CA ILE A 96 6.36 -0.76 9.32
C ILE A 96 7.51 -1.43 8.59
N ALA A 97 7.59 -1.23 7.29
CA ALA A 97 8.74 -1.58 6.47
C ALA A 97 9.03 -0.46 5.46
N GLN A 98 10.28 -0.35 5.01
CA GLN A 98 10.66 0.65 4.02
C GLN A 98 11.84 0.17 3.17
N THR A 99 11.97 0.73 1.97
CA THR A 99 13.16 0.53 1.13
C THR A 99 14.38 1.24 1.75
N ASP A 100 15.58 0.72 1.49
CA ASP A 100 16.85 1.27 2.00
C ASP A 100 17.04 2.75 1.69
N ASN A 101 16.57 3.16 0.51
CA ASN A 101 16.71 4.51 -0.02
C ASN A 101 15.55 5.44 0.35
N TYR A 102 14.59 5.05 1.22
CA TYR A 102 13.40 5.88 1.50
C TYR A 102 13.75 7.32 1.93
N GLY A 103 14.80 7.51 2.73
CA GLY A 103 15.23 8.85 3.18
C GLY A 103 16.10 9.64 2.18
N THR A 104 16.51 9.03 1.07
CA THR A 104 17.46 9.63 0.10
C THR A 104 16.95 9.64 -1.34
N ALA A 105 15.88 8.91 -1.64
CA ALA A 105 15.27 8.86 -2.96
C ALA A 105 14.68 10.20 -3.38
N THR A 106 14.73 10.49 -4.69
CA THR A 106 14.13 11.71 -5.25
C THR A 106 12.61 11.67 -5.25
N LEU A 107 12.02 10.47 -5.39
CA LEU A 107 10.59 10.24 -5.33
C LEU A 107 10.29 9.27 -4.21
N THR A 108 9.30 9.60 -3.40
CA THR A 108 8.85 8.75 -2.29
C THR A 108 7.38 8.38 -2.41
N LEU A 109 7.05 7.18 -1.93
CA LEU A 109 5.68 6.73 -1.70
C LEU A 109 5.50 6.41 -0.22
N ASP A 110 4.50 7.04 0.39
CA ASP A 110 3.97 6.64 1.69
C ASP A 110 2.71 5.79 1.49
N ALA A 111 2.83 4.49 1.72
CA ALA A 111 1.74 3.52 1.64
C ALA A 111 1.22 3.18 3.05
N THR A 112 -0.07 3.40 3.28
CA THR A 112 -0.73 3.11 4.55
C THR A 112 -1.96 2.22 4.32
N ALA A 113 -2.02 1.11 5.04
CA ALA A 113 -3.18 0.22 5.09
C ALA A 113 -3.78 0.25 6.50
N THR A 114 -5.05 0.63 6.62
CA THR A 114 -5.75 0.73 7.91
C THR A 114 -6.99 -0.14 7.91
N VAL A 115 -7.10 -1.05 8.89
CA VAL A 115 -8.31 -1.85 9.10
C VAL A 115 -8.82 -1.65 10.52
N ASN A 116 -10.12 -1.40 10.70
CA ASN A 116 -10.68 -1.36 12.05
C ASN A 116 -10.91 -2.79 12.60
N THR A 117 -11.59 -3.66 11.85
CA THR A 117 -11.74 -5.08 12.21
C THR A 117 -11.40 -6.00 11.03
N GLY A 118 -10.36 -6.81 11.19
CA GLY A 118 -9.89 -7.77 10.19
C GLY A 118 -8.37 -7.82 10.08
N SER A 119 -7.81 -7.92 8.87
CA SER A 119 -6.36 -8.07 8.70
C SER A 119 -5.76 -7.22 7.60
N VAL A 120 -4.49 -6.89 7.78
CA VAL A 120 -3.62 -6.31 6.75
C VAL A 120 -2.55 -7.34 6.44
N ASN A 121 -2.46 -7.80 5.20
CA ASN A 121 -1.39 -8.66 4.72
C ASN A 121 -0.60 -7.91 3.64
N ALA A 122 0.71 -7.76 3.84
CA ALA A 122 1.57 -7.04 2.92
C ALA A 122 2.76 -7.89 2.47
N TYR A 123 2.91 -8.05 1.16
CA TYR A 123 4.08 -8.66 0.53
C TYR A 123 4.91 -7.60 -0.18
N LEU A 124 6.09 -7.32 0.35
CA LEU A 124 6.93 -6.18 -0.05
C LEU A 124 8.21 -6.67 -0.72
N LYS A 125 8.41 -6.28 -1.98
CA LYS A 125 9.47 -6.78 -2.87
C LYS A 125 10.17 -5.69 -3.68
#